data_AF-A0A919AZ15-F1
#
_entry.id   AF-A0A919AZ15-F1
#
_cell.length_a   1.000
_cell.length_b   1.000
_cell.length_c   1.000
_cell.angle_alpha   90.00
_cell.angle_beta   90.00
_cell.angle_gamma   90.00
#
_symmetry.space_group_name_H-M   'P 1'
#
loop_
_entity.id
_entity.type
_entity.pdbx_description
1 polymer ?
#
loop_
_entity_poly.entity_id
_entity_poly.type
_entity_poly.pdbx_seq_one_letter_code
_entity_poly.pdbx_strand_id
1 'polypeptide(L)'
;MHAMTLTNDLEALLQPAPAAQSQPSEVLRTPASAPRGWEAGVCYEPGGTMVVTAPADEQPPNSEADWRTRVEDLGLAIPDGWKVRLVEARHDPAAWHRDAQGEDAVTRAVWRCRYIVEPATPAWLSAGDVDTLVRDAMRRRRKPRAAADTAERALVVVYADAQAGKVGRAGGTPELIGRVAERFDRLDDHIRGLKAIGQGPTAAYWMDAGDCVENYENTAQQAYTNDLTMTEMIRVHRRITFEGLDRLAGRFDRVVAATCGSNHGRVRRGREAVGPPSDDWGIEVMSQIADAYAHNPDSYGHVSFVVPERWRETVSLNVAGTTVGLAHGHQYARPEKASDWWRSQSFGRQAIADAAILITGHFHHFRATQLGAGRLHIQAPTLDNGSDWYTARSGEVSSTGLLVFSVGPDGWDHLRLL
;
A
#
# COMPACT_ATOMS: atom_id res chain seq x y z
N MET A 1 -37.97 29.09 13.83
CA MET A 1 -38.34 28.31 12.63
C MET A 1 -37.67 28.97 11.44
N HIS A 2 -36.48 28.52 11.05
CA HIS A 2 -35.87 28.97 9.80
C HIS A 2 -36.62 28.31 8.65
N ALA A 3 -37.08 29.12 7.70
CA ALA A 3 -37.72 28.62 6.49
C ALA A 3 -36.71 27.77 5.71
N MET A 4 -36.93 26.46 5.68
CA MET A 4 -36.20 25.54 4.82
C MET A 4 -36.52 25.92 3.37
N THR A 5 -35.48 26.19 2.59
CA THR A 5 -35.60 26.47 1.17
C THR A 5 -34.74 25.46 0.43
N LEU A 6 -35.28 24.89 -0.65
CA LEU A 6 -34.67 23.83 -1.46
C LEU A 6 -33.19 24.08 -1.83
N THR A 7 -32.78 25.35 -1.97
CA THR A 7 -31.41 25.76 -2.31
C THR A 7 -30.42 25.55 -1.16
N ASN A 8 -30.83 25.85 0.08
CA ASN A 8 -29.98 25.66 1.27
C ASN A 8 -29.86 24.18 1.64
N ASP A 9 -30.94 23.41 1.42
CA ASP A 9 -30.94 21.96 1.65
C ASP A 9 -30.09 21.24 0.60
N LEU A 10 -30.11 21.69 -0.66
CA LEU A 10 -29.24 21.15 -1.71
C LEU A 10 -27.77 21.48 -1.45
N GLU A 11 -27.43 22.72 -1.07
CA GLU A 11 -26.05 23.05 -0.70
C GLU A 11 -25.56 22.26 0.53
N ALA A 12 -26.42 22.03 1.52
CA ALA A 12 -26.09 21.24 2.71
C ALA A 12 -25.96 19.73 2.41
N LEU A 13 -26.78 19.19 1.51
CA LEU A 13 -26.68 17.80 1.02
C LEU A 13 -25.45 17.59 0.12
N LEU A 14 -25.00 18.64 -0.56
CA LEU A 14 -23.79 18.62 -1.39
C LEU A 14 -22.52 19.01 -0.62
N GLN A 15 -22.64 19.47 0.63
CA GLN A 15 -21.46 19.68 1.47
C GLN A 15 -20.87 18.33 1.86
N PRO A 16 -19.54 18.16 1.82
CA PRO A 16 -18.91 16.98 2.40
C PRO A 16 -19.29 16.89 3.88
N ALA A 17 -19.35 15.65 4.38
CA ALA A 17 -19.68 15.35 5.76
C ALA A 17 -18.78 16.13 6.76
N PRO A 18 -19.15 16.25 8.05
CA PRO A 18 -18.56 17.18 9.05
C PRO A 18 -17.04 17.31 8.95
N ALA A 19 -16.41 18.42 9.39
CA ALA A 19 -14.96 18.67 9.20
C ALA A 19 -13.99 17.52 9.59
N ALA A 20 -14.42 16.57 10.44
CA ALA A 20 -13.70 15.34 10.77
C ALA A 20 -13.75 14.23 9.68
N GLN A 21 -14.68 14.33 8.73
CA GLN A 21 -14.94 13.48 7.56
C GLN A 21 -14.70 14.22 6.23
N SER A 22 -14.38 15.53 6.25
CA SER A 22 -14.29 16.37 5.04
C SER A 22 -12.93 16.37 4.34
N GLN A 23 -11.91 15.69 4.88
CA GLN A 23 -10.65 15.50 4.17
C GLN A 23 -10.65 14.11 3.51
N PRO A 24 -10.55 14.02 2.17
CA PRO A 24 -10.35 12.73 1.52
C PRO A 24 -9.14 12.06 2.15
N SER A 25 -9.25 10.76 2.46
CA SER A 25 -8.14 10.06 3.09
C SER A 25 -7.02 9.90 2.06
N GLU A 26 -6.02 10.77 2.16
CA GLU A 26 -4.78 10.65 1.43
C GLU A 26 -3.64 10.71 2.43
N VAL A 27 -3.09 9.55 2.73
CA VAL A 27 -1.94 9.46 3.61
C VAL A 27 -0.68 9.57 2.76
N LEU A 28 -0.30 10.81 2.45
CA LEU A 28 1.02 11.12 1.91
C LEU A 28 1.99 11.43 3.04
N ARG A 29 3.18 10.81 3.02
CA ARG A 29 4.22 11.13 3.99
C ARG A 29 4.68 12.57 3.75
N THR A 30 4.63 13.37 4.81
CA THR A 30 5.27 14.69 4.79
C THR A 30 6.78 14.49 4.69
N PRO A 31 7.50 15.19 3.79
CA PRO A 31 8.95 15.07 3.70
C PRO A 31 9.58 15.44 5.04
N ALA A 32 10.47 14.59 5.56
CA ALA A 32 11.24 14.90 6.76
C ALA A 32 12.12 16.14 6.49
N SER A 33 12.07 17.13 7.39
CA SER A 33 12.96 18.29 7.31
C SER A 33 14.38 17.87 7.70
N ALA A 34 15.24 17.64 6.72
CA ALA A 34 16.68 17.64 6.96
C ALA A 34 17.17 19.09 7.12
N PRO A 35 18.10 19.38 8.05
CA PRO A 35 18.76 20.68 8.12
C PRO A 35 19.46 21.01 6.80
N ARG A 36 19.37 22.27 6.33
CA ARG A 36 20.09 22.71 5.12
C ARG A 36 21.59 22.78 5.40
N GLY A 37 22.40 22.13 4.56
CA GLY A 37 23.82 22.46 4.38
C GLY A 37 24.86 21.62 5.12
N TRP A 38 24.60 20.35 5.45
CA TRP A 38 25.62 19.48 6.05
C TRP A 38 25.92 18.26 5.17
N GLU A 39 27.12 18.18 4.60
CA GLU A 39 27.68 16.92 4.09
C GLU A 39 29.20 16.84 4.30
N ALA A 40 29.60 16.02 5.28
CA ALA A 40 30.91 15.37 5.33
C ALA A 40 30.65 13.91 5.76
N GLY A 41 31.29 12.90 5.12
CA GLY A 41 30.89 11.52 5.40
C GLY A 41 31.81 10.41 4.94
N VAL A 42 31.71 9.32 5.69
CA VAL A 42 32.20 7.98 5.38
C VAL A 42 31.13 7.28 4.54
N CYS A 43 31.51 6.71 3.38
CA CYS A 43 30.59 5.92 2.55
C CYS A 43 30.76 4.44 2.87
N TYR A 44 29.68 3.78 3.27
CA TYR A 44 29.64 2.33 3.50
C TYR A 44 29.01 1.64 2.30
N GLU A 45 29.76 0.74 1.68
CA GLU A 45 29.28 -0.07 0.56
C GLU A 45 28.52 -1.32 1.07
N PRO A 46 27.58 -1.88 0.28
CA PRO A 46 26.78 -3.06 0.66
C PRO A 46 27.60 -4.32 1.01
N GLY A 47 28.89 -4.37 0.64
CA GLY A 47 29.82 -5.45 0.99
C GLY A 47 30.57 -5.26 2.33
N GLY A 48 30.24 -4.23 3.10
CA GLY A 48 30.94 -3.88 4.35
C GLY A 48 32.22 -3.06 4.15
N THR A 49 32.54 -2.70 2.91
CA THR A 49 33.69 -1.86 2.56
C THR A 49 33.45 -0.42 2.97
N MET A 50 34.43 0.18 3.64
CA MET A 50 34.39 1.59 4.03
C MET A 50 35.31 2.39 3.12
N VAL A 51 34.78 3.40 2.43
CA VAL A 51 35.56 4.33 1.61
C VAL A 51 35.83 5.60 2.42
N VAL A 52 37.11 5.88 2.65
CA VAL A 52 37.57 7.06 3.40
C VAL A 52 38.25 8.03 2.43
N THR A 53 37.75 9.26 2.38
CA THR A 53 38.38 10.35 1.64
C THR A 53 39.15 11.22 2.63
N ALA A 54 40.48 11.16 2.57
CA ALA A 54 41.34 11.89 3.48
C ALA A 54 41.53 13.36 3.02
N PRO A 55 41.82 14.30 3.95
CA PRO A 55 42.27 15.65 3.62
C PRO A 55 43.53 15.63 2.76
N ALA A 56 43.75 16.74 2.06
CA ALA A 56 44.94 16.96 1.24
C ALA A 56 46.21 17.02 2.12
N ASP A 57 47.31 16.40 1.67
CA ASP A 57 48.58 16.36 2.40
C ASP A 57 49.78 16.41 1.44
N GLU A 58 50.98 16.68 1.94
CA GLU A 58 52.16 16.97 1.12
C GLU A 58 52.71 15.73 0.37
N GLN A 59 52.50 14.52 0.91
CA GLN A 59 52.95 13.28 0.26
C GLN A 59 52.03 12.09 0.60
N PRO A 60 51.74 11.16 -0.34
CA PRO A 60 51.03 9.94 -0.02
C PRO A 60 51.97 8.99 0.75
N PRO A 61 51.51 8.32 1.81
CA PRO A 61 52.33 7.34 2.52
C PRO A 61 52.59 6.11 1.64
N ASN A 62 53.66 5.36 1.91
CA ASN A 62 54.14 4.29 1.02
C ASN A 62 53.95 2.87 1.54
N SER A 63 53.34 2.70 2.71
CA SER A 63 53.05 1.37 3.28
C SER A 63 51.63 1.27 3.82
N GLU A 64 51.13 0.03 3.93
CA GLU A 64 49.83 -0.27 4.53
C GLU A 64 49.73 0.21 5.99
N ALA A 65 50.82 0.09 6.76
CA ALA A 65 50.87 0.58 8.14
C ALA A 65 50.68 2.11 8.21
N ASP A 66 51.28 2.83 7.26
CA ASP A 66 51.13 4.28 7.18
C ASP A 66 49.72 4.69 6.70
N TRP A 67 49.13 3.92 5.78
CA TRP A 67 47.73 4.13 5.35
C TRP A 67 46.74 3.88 6.48
N ARG A 68 47.00 2.85 7.31
CA ARG A 68 46.21 2.55 8.50
C ARG A 68 46.27 3.70 9.51
N THR A 69 47.48 4.13 9.86
CA THR A 69 47.72 5.25 10.77
C THR A 69 46.99 6.50 10.29
N ARG A 70 47.06 6.78 8.99
CA ARG A 70 46.42 7.96 8.40
C ARG A 70 44.89 7.91 8.38
N VAL A 71 44.30 6.72 8.31
CA VAL A 71 42.84 6.56 8.49
C VAL A 71 42.48 6.70 9.98
N GLU A 72 43.31 6.19 10.89
CA GLU A 72 43.12 6.30 12.34
C GLU A 72 43.25 7.75 12.84
N ASP A 73 44.18 8.55 12.29
CA ASP A 73 44.36 9.98 12.59
C ASP A 73 43.15 10.84 12.19
N LEU A 74 42.30 10.35 11.27
CA LEU A 74 41.00 10.96 10.94
C LEU A 74 39.92 10.65 11.97
N GLY A 75 40.26 9.97 13.07
CA GLY A 75 39.37 9.57 14.14
C GLY A 75 38.61 8.26 13.86
N LEU A 76 39.06 7.46 12.88
CA LEU A 76 38.39 6.20 12.50
C LEU A 76 39.14 4.99 13.08
N ALA A 77 38.53 4.26 14.01
CA ALA A 77 39.11 3.02 14.53
C ALA A 77 39.00 1.88 13.50
N ILE A 78 40.11 1.25 13.16
CA ILE A 78 40.14 0.08 12.28
C ILE A 78 40.17 -1.19 13.14
N PRO A 79 39.19 -2.11 13.02
CA PRO A 79 39.18 -3.33 13.82
C PRO A 79 40.34 -4.28 13.47
N ASP A 80 40.64 -5.19 14.40
CA ASP A 80 41.52 -6.34 14.13
C ASP A 80 40.93 -7.22 13.03
N GLY A 81 41.78 -7.70 12.11
CA GLY A 81 41.36 -8.50 10.95
C GLY A 81 40.89 -7.70 9.74
N TRP A 82 41.00 -6.37 9.76
CA TRP A 82 40.74 -5.48 8.62
C TRP A 82 42.03 -4.84 8.12
N LYS A 83 42.15 -4.72 6.79
CA LYS A 83 43.29 -4.12 6.10
C LYS A 83 42.90 -2.82 5.39
N VAL A 84 43.86 -1.93 5.20
CA VAL A 84 43.67 -0.64 4.50
C VAL A 84 44.42 -0.67 3.19
N ARG A 85 43.74 -0.26 2.11
CA ARG A 85 44.33 -0.20 0.78
C ARG A 85 44.15 1.19 0.19
N LEU A 86 45.24 1.80 -0.27
CA LEU A 86 45.19 3.00 -1.09
C LEU A 86 44.56 2.66 -2.45
N VAL A 87 43.50 3.36 -2.82
CA VAL A 87 42.75 3.13 -4.07
C VAL A 87 43.08 4.19 -5.11
N GLU A 88 43.30 5.42 -4.65
CA GLU A 88 43.54 6.56 -5.52
C GLU A 88 44.42 7.58 -4.79
N ALA A 89 45.45 8.09 -5.47
CA ALA A 89 46.26 9.21 -5.03
C ALA A 89 46.37 10.21 -6.18
N ARG A 90 45.75 11.39 -6.05
CA ARG A 90 45.80 12.46 -7.05
C ARG A 90 46.72 13.58 -6.59
N HIS A 91 47.71 13.89 -7.41
CA HIS A 91 48.59 15.03 -7.20
C HIS A 91 47.98 16.30 -7.82
N ASP A 92 47.85 17.35 -7.03
CA ASP A 92 47.48 18.68 -7.44
C ASP A 92 48.67 19.62 -7.17
N PRO A 93 49.48 19.97 -8.20
CA PRO A 93 50.73 20.71 -8.01
C PRO A 93 50.50 22.19 -7.64
N ALA A 94 49.27 22.70 -7.70
CA ALA A 94 48.94 24.11 -7.50
C ALA A 94 47.63 24.28 -6.72
N ALA A 95 47.45 23.50 -5.65
CA ALA A 95 46.28 23.66 -4.80
C ALA A 95 46.36 24.97 -4.01
N TRP A 96 45.24 25.68 -3.97
CA TRP A 96 45.10 26.93 -3.23
C TRP A 96 44.83 26.61 -1.76
N HIS A 97 45.74 26.99 -0.89
CA HIS A 97 45.63 26.77 0.55
C HIS A 97 45.56 28.11 1.30
N ARG A 98 44.78 28.13 2.39
CA ARG A 98 44.71 29.26 3.31
C ARG A 98 44.77 28.71 4.73
N ASP A 99 45.86 29.01 5.44
CA ASP A 99 46.16 28.45 6.76
C ASP A 99 45.20 29.01 7.85
N ALA A 100 44.77 30.27 7.74
CA ALA A 100 43.74 30.86 8.60
C ALA A 100 42.83 31.89 7.87
N GLN A 101 41.62 32.09 8.39
CA GLN A 101 40.66 33.02 7.79
C GLN A 101 41.13 34.48 7.94
N GLY A 102 41.48 35.10 6.82
CA GLY A 102 42.04 36.46 6.77
C GLY A 102 43.45 36.55 6.18
N GLU A 103 44.10 35.41 5.96
CA GLU A 103 45.45 35.35 5.37
C GLU A 103 45.42 35.19 3.84
N ASP A 104 46.52 35.58 3.20
CA ASP A 104 46.74 35.41 1.77
C ASP A 104 46.76 33.93 1.38
N ALA A 105 46.13 33.59 0.25
CA ALA A 105 46.15 32.22 -0.24
C ALA A 105 47.51 31.92 -0.88
N VAL A 106 48.11 30.80 -0.49
CA VAL A 106 49.37 30.31 -1.06
C VAL A 106 49.12 29.04 -1.87
N THR A 107 49.80 28.90 -3.00
CA THR A 107 49.77 27.69 -3.80
C THR A 107 50.80 26.70 -3.28
N ARG A 108 50.34 25.52 -2.84
CA ARG A 108 51.19 24.40 -2.43
C ARG A 108 50.78 23.14 -3.19
N ALA A 109 51.74 22.29 -3.49
CA ALA A 109 51.45 20.98 -4.08
C ALA A 109 50.84 20.08 -2.99
N VAL A 110 49.74 19.39 -3.32
CA VAL A 110 49.08 18.47 -2.40
C VAL A 110 48.67 17.18 -3.07
N TRP A 111 48.51 16.13 -2.28
CA TRP A 111 47.97 14.85 -2.68
C TRP A 111 46.63 14.61 -2.01
N ARG A 112 45.63 14.21 -2.82
CA ARG A 112 44.33 13.74 -2.34
C ARG A 112 44.28 12.23 -2.45
N CYS A 113 44.17 11.56 -1.31
CA CYS A 113 44.17 10.10 -1.23
C CYS A 113 42.78 9.55 -0.86
N ARG A 114 42.41 8.44 -1.49
CA ARG A 114 41.23 7.65 -1.14
C ARG A 114 41.65 6.26 -0.69
N TYR A 115 41.19 5.85 0.48
CA TYR A 115 41.48 4.55 1.07
C TYR A 115 40.21 3.69 1.12
N ILE A 116 40.41 2.38 0.97
CA ILE A 116 39.40 1.35 1.26
C ILE A 116 39.84 0.60 2.52
N VAL A 117 38.92 0.43 3.46
CA VAL A 117 39.07 -0.49 4.60
C VAL A 117 38.22 -1.72 4.32
N GLU A 118 38.85 -2.89 4.26
CA GLU A 118 38.21 -4.16 3.90
C GLU A 118 38.68 -5.31 4.81
N PRO A 119 37.86 -6.37 4.99
CA PRO A 119 38.29 -7.54 5.76
C PRO A 119 39.55 -8.18 5.12
N ALA A 120 40.55 -8.53 5.94
CA ALA A 120 41.74 -9.23 5.45
C ALA A 120 41.41 -10.63 4.90
N THR A 121 40.33 -11.23 5.41
CA THR A 121 39.72 -12.47 4.93
C THR A 121 38.21 -12.22 4.77
N PRO A 122 37.56 -12.66 3.67
CA PRO A 122 36.11 -12.56 3.57
C PRO A 122 35.47 -13.34 4.71
N ALA A 123 34.71 -12.65 5.58
CA ALA A 123 34.20 -13.17 6.85
C ALA A 123 33.24 -14.38 6.76
N TRP A 124 32.99 -14.91 5.56
CA TRP A 124 32.01 -15.96 5.28
C TRP A 124 32.59 -17.30 4.78
N LEU A 125 33.91 -17.50 4.79
CA LEU A 125 34.54 -18.62 4.06
C LEU A 125 35.08 -19.79 4.90
N SER A 126 34.80 -19.86 6.21
CA SER A 126 34.98 -21.13 6.93
C SER A 126 33.64 -21.84 7.10
N ALA A 127 33.58 -23.13 6.72
CA ALA A 127 32.39 -23.95 6.92
C ALA A 127 31.97 -24.03 8.41
N GLY A 128 32.95 -23.92 9.32
CA GLY A 128 32.71 -23.83 10.76
C GLY A 128 31.99 -22.55 11.18
N ASP A 129 32.21 -21.43 10.47
CA ASP A 129 31.52 -20.17 10.72
C ASP A 129 30.07 -20.22 10.22
N VAL A 130 29.81 -20.85 9.07
CA VAL A 130 28.43 -21.02 8.58
C VAL A 130 27.62 -21.90 9.53
N ASP A 131 28.18 -23.03 9.97
CA ASP A 131 27.50 -23.92 10.93
C ASP A 131 27.28 -23.22 12.28
N THR A 132 28.21 -22.39 12.71
CA THR A 132 28.09 -21.61 13.95
C THR A 132 27.08 -20.48 13.80
N LEU A 133 27.06 -19.76 12.67
CA LEU A 133 26.07 -18.75 12.34
C LEU A 133 24.66 -19.35 12.26
N VAL A 134 24.50 -20.49 11.59
CA VAL A 134 23.22 -21.22 11.54
C VAL A 134 22.83 -21.67 12.94
N ARG A 135 23.75 -22.27 13.71
CA ARG A 135 23.48 -22.71 15.08
C ARG A 135 23.09 -21.55 15.98
N ASP A 136 23.76 -20.40 15.89
CA ASP A 136 23.49 -19.22 16.71
C ASP A 136 22.21 -18.51 16.27
N ALA A 137 21.94 -18.41 14.97
CA ALA A 137 20.67 -17.89 14.47
C ALA A 137 19.49 -18.77 14.91
N MET A 138 19.64 -20.10 14.86
CA MET A 138 18.59 -21.04 15.27
C MET A 138 18.48 -21.18 16.80
N ARG A 139 19.58 -20.95 17.56
CA ARG A 139 19.61 -20.94 19.03
C ARG A 139 19.15 -19.62 19.63
N ARG A 140 19.22 -18.51 18.89
CA ARG A 140 18.52 -17.26 19.19
C ARG A 140 17.02 -17.55 19.14
N ARG A 141 16.52 -18.16 20.22
CA ARG A 141 15.09 -18.33 20.48
C ARG A 141 14.45 -16.97 20.23
N ARG A 142 13.35 -16.99 19.46
CA ARG A 142 12.43 -15.86 19.34
C ARG A 142 12.28 -15.28 20.74
N LYS A 143 12.80 -14.06 20.97
CA LYS A 143 12.58 -13.37 22.24
C LYS A 143 11.07 -13.46 22.49
N PRO A 144 10.61 -13.88 23.69
CA PRO A 144 9.21 -13.82 24.02
C PRO A 144 8.74 -12.44 23.61
N ARG A 145 7.74 -12.39 22.73
CA ARG A 145 7.16 -11.14 22.27
C ARG A 145 6.81 -10.39 23.55
N ALA A 146 7.39 -9.20 23.74
CA ALA A 146 6.96 -8.32 24.82
C ALA A 146 5.43 -8.25 24.73
N ALA A 147 4.75 -8.39 25.87
CA ALA A 147 3.28 -8.40 25.92
C ALA A 147 2.76 -7.34 24.96
N ALA A 148 1.87 -7.75 24.04
CA ALA A 148 1.42 -6.90 22.95
C ALA A 148 0.91 -5.58 23.53
N ASP A 149 1.75 -4.56 23.43
CA ASP A 149 1.45 -3.24 23.93
C ASP A 149 0.41 -2.67 22.99
N THR A 150 -0.88 -2.78 23.33
CA THR A 150 -2.03 -2.05 22.74
C THR A 150 -2.10 -1.91 21.21
N ALA A 151 -1.29 -2.65 20.45
CA ALA A 151 -1.04 -2.39 19.05
C ALA A 151 -2.21 -2.90 18.22
N GLU A 152 -2.88 -1.96 17.55
CA GLU A 152 -4.05 -2.22 16.71
C GLU A 152 -3.75 -3.35 15.71
N ARG A 153 -4.70 -4.27 15.58
CA ARG A 153 -4.72 -5.27 14.50
C ARG A 153 -6.00 -5.12 13.72
N ALA A 154 -5.90 -4.88 12.43
CA ALA A 154 -7.04 -4.66 11.57
C ALA A 154 -7.32 -5.88 10.69
N LEU A 155 -8.59 -6.24 10.56
CA LEU A 155 -9.09 -7.11 9.49
C LEU A 155 -9.36 -6.24 8.28
N VAL A 156 -8.87 -6.65 7.11
CA VAL A 156 -9.22 -6.05 5.82
C VAL A 156 -10.07 -7.05 5.05
N VAL A 157 -11.29 -6.64 4.70
CA VAL A 157 -12.22 -7.38 3.85
C VAL A 157 -12.29 -6.67 2.51
N VAL A 158 -11.88 -7.34 1.43
CA VAL A 158 -11.89 -6.77 0.09
C VAL A 158 -13.09 -7.30 -0.68
N TYR A 159 -14.09 -6.45 -0.87
CA TYR A 159 -15.26 -6.72 -1.69
C TYR A 159 -14.99 -6.21 -3.10
N ALA A 160 -14.97 -7.09 -4.10
CA ALA A 160 -14.56 -6.72 -5.46
C ALA A 160 -15.44 -7.39 -6.51
N ASP A 161 -15.77 -6.64 -7.55
CA ASP A 161 -16.35 -7.14 -8.80
C ASP A 161 -17.60 -8.01 -8.53
N ALA A 162 -18.54 -7.55 -7.70
CA ALA A 162 -19.78 -8.27 -7.48
C ALA A 162 -20.70 -8.23 -8.71
N GLN A 163 -20.58 -7.17 -9.50
CA GLN A 163 -21.27 -6.97 -10.78
C GLN A 163 -22.75 -7.36 -10.73
N ALA A 164 -23.49 -6.80 -9.75
CA ALA A 164 -24.89 -7.11 -9.57
C ALA A 164 -25.69 -6.95 -10.88
N GLY A 165 -26.54 -7.92 -11.16
CA GLY A 165 -27.34 -8.01 -12.39
C GLY A 165 -26.71 -8.85 -13.50
N LYS A 166 -25.42 -9.21 -13.43
CA LYS A 166 -24.77 -10.02 -14.47
C LYS A 166 -25.28 -11.46 -14.49
N VAL A 167 -25.59 -11.96 -15.67
CA VAL A 167 -25.90 -13.36 -15.95
C VAL A 167 -24.76 -14.02 -16.70
N GLY A 168 -24.37 -15.22 -16.25
CA GLY A 168 -23.38 -16.05 -16.92
C GLY A 168 -23.55 -17.53 -16.57
N ARG A 169 -22.55 -18.34 -16.89
CA ARG A 169 -22.57 -19.80 -16.67
C ARG A 169 -22.81 -20.21 -15.22
N ALA A 170 -22.43 -19.35 -14.27
CA ALA A 170 -22.54 -19.61 -12.84
C ALA A 170 -23.82 -19.01 -12.21
N GLY A 171 -24.77 -18.56 -13.03
CA GLY A 171 -26.10 -18.09 -12.62
C GLY A 171 -26.34 -16.61 -12.89
N GLY A 172 -27.37 -16.07 -12.26
CA GLY A 172 -27.70 -14.65 -12.22
C GLY A 172 -27.65 -14.10 -10.79
N THR A 173 -28.50 -13.13 -10.51
CA THR A 173 -28.58 -12.45 -9.21
C THR A 173 -28.85 -13.40 -8.02
N PRO A 174 -29.72 -14.42 -8.09
CA PRO A 174 -29.92 -15.35 -6.97
C PRO A 174 -28.63 -16.10 -6.58
N GLU A 175 -27.86 -16.56 -7.57
CA GLU A 175 -26.60 -17.27 -7.34
C GLU A 175 -25.51 -16.35 -6.78
N LEU A 176 -25.46 -15.08 -7.25
CA LEU A 176 -24.60 -14.06 -6.65
C LEU A 176 -24.92 -13.87 -5.16
N ILE A 177 -26.18 -13.68 -4.82
CA ILE A 177 -26.61 -13.46 -3.42
C ILE A 177 -26.27 -14.68 -2.56
N GLY A 178 -26.59 -15.90 -3.03
CA GLY A 178 -26.27 -17.12 -2.29
C GLY A 178 -24.78 -17.31 -2.07
N ARG A 179 -23.95 -17.00 -3.07
CA ARG A 179 -22.49 -17.06 -2.96
C ARG A 179 -21.98 -16.04 -1.95
N VAL A 180 -22.40 -14.78 -2.03
CA VAL A 180 -21.96 -13.74 -1.10
C VAL A 180 -22.39 -14.06 0.34
N ALA A 181 -23.60 -14.58 0.54
CA ALA A 181 -24.06 -15.03 1.85
C ALA A 181 -23.14 -16.12 2.43
N GLU A 182 -22.79 -17.14 1.64
CA GLU A 182 -21.83 -18.18 2.07
C GLU A 182 -20.44 -17.60 2.38
N ARG A 183 -19.99 -16.58 1.63
CA ARG A 183 -18.73 -15.87 1.94
C ARG A 183 -18.80 -15.10 3.26
N PHE A 184 -19.93 -14.49 3.58
CA PHE A 184 -20.14 -13.80 4.85
C PHE A 184 -20.15 -14.76 6.04
N ASP A 185 -20.73 -15.95 5.89
CA ASP A 185 -20.67 -16.97 6.95
C ASP A 185 -19.23 -17.46 7.15
N ARG A 186 -18.46 -17.62 6.07
CA ARG A 186 -17.02 -17.96 6.15
C ARG A 186 -16.17 -16.82 6.71
N LEU A 187 -16.57 -15.58 6.51
CA LEU A 187 -15.94 -14.41 7.13
C LEU A 187 -16.12 -14.46 8.65
N ASP A 188 -17.32 -14.80 9.10
CA ASP A 188 -17.61 -14.98 10.53
C ASP A 188 -16.80 -16.11 11.17
N ASP A 189 -16.70 -17.25 10.48
CA ASP A 189 -15.85 -18.35 10.90
C ASP A 189 -14.37 -17.96 10.95
N HIS A 190 -13.90 -17.18 9.97
CA HIS A 190 -12.53 -16.69 9.93
C HIS A 190 -12.22 -15.76 11.12
N ILE A 191 -13.11 -14.80 11.40
CA ILE A 191 -12.99 -13.89 12.55
C ILE A 191 -12.96 -14.69 13.86
N ARG A 192 -13.85 -15.67 14.02
CA ARG A 192 -13.86 -16.56 15.19
C ARG A 192 -12.56 -17.35 15.32
N GLY A 193 -12.04 -17.88 14.21
CA GLY A 193 -10.76 -18.58 14.17
C GLY A 193 -9.59 -17.71 14.61
N LEU A 194 -9.50 -16.47 14.12
CA LEU A 194 -8.46 -15.52 14.54
C LEU A 194 -8.53 -15.20 16.04
N LYS A 195 -9.74 -14.99 16.57
CA LYS A 195 -9.96 -14.77 18.02
C LYS A 195 -9.50 -16.00 18.83
N ALA A 196 -9.84 -17.21 18.38
CA ALA A 196 -9.50 -18.45 19.09
C ALA A 196 -7.99 -18.70 19.21
N ILE A 197 -7.18 -18.25 18.25
CA ILE A 197 -5.71 -18.37 18.30
C ILE A 197 -5.01 -17.17 18.95
N GLY A 198 -5.76 -16.28 19.60
CA GLY A 198 -5.22 -15.08 20.27
C GLY A 198 -4.74 -14.00 19.31
N GLN A 199 -5.23 -14.00 18.06
CA GLN A 199 -4.89 -13.03 17.01
C GLN A 199 -6.13 -12.28 16.50
N GLY A 200 -7.13 -12.12 17.37
CA GLY A 200 -8.36 -11.39 17.06
C GLY A 200 -8.07 -9.95 16.62
N PRO A 201 -8.59 -9.51 15.47
CA PRO A 201 -8.50 -8.10 15.07
C PRO A 201 -9.34 -7.21 16.00
N THR A 202 -8.89 -5.98 16.20
CA THR A 202 -9.53 -4.94 17.02
C THR A 202 -10.32 -3.93 16.17
N ALA A 203 -10.06 -3.87 14.87
CA ALA A 203 -10.78 -3.03 13.91
C ALA A 203 -11.04 -3.79 12.61
N ALA A 204 -12.04 -3.37 11.84
CA ALA A 204 -12.33 -3.91 10.52
C ALA A 204 -12.37 -2.81 9.45
N TYR A 205 -11.85 -3.14 8.27
CA TYR A 205 -11.81 -2.29 7.09
C TYR A 205 -12.53 -3.01 5.95
N TRP A 206 -13.68 -2.49 5.55
CA TRP A 206 -14.38 -2.90 4.34
C TRP A 206 -13.81 -2.10 3.17
N MET A 207 -13.09 -2.76 2.27
CA MET A 207 -12.47 -2.17 1.10
C MET A 207 -13.23 -2.62 -0.14
N ASP A 208 -14.15 -1.79 -0.61
CA ASP A 208 -14.87 -2.01 -1.86
C ASP A 208 -13.99 -1.60 -3.05
N ALA A 209 -13.42 -2.60 -3.73
CA ALA A 209 -12.54 -2.41 -4.87
C ALA A 209 -13.30 -2.12 -6.18
N GLY A 210 -14.61 -1.84 -6.13
CA GLY A 210 -15.39 -1.39 -7.28
C GLY A 210 -16.04 -2.50 -8.10
N ASP A 211 -16.66 -2.10 -9.21
CA ASP A 211 -17.49 -2.92 -10.10
C ASP A 211 -18.65 -3.59 -9.36
N CYS A 212 -19.38 -2.74 -8.64
CA CYS A 212 -20.53 -3.11 -7.84
C CYS A 212 -21.74 -3.61 -8.64
N VAL A 213 -21.94 -3.09 -9.85
CA VAL A 213 -23.05 -3.38 -10.76
C VAL A 213 -22.51 -3.77 -12.13
N GLU A 214 -23.25 -4.56 -12.90
CA GLU A 214 -22.80 -4.93 -14.26
C GLU A 214 -22.91 -3.74 -15.23
N ASN A 215 -23.89 -2.85 -15.00
CA ASN A 215 -24.22 -1.72 -15.87
C ASN A 215 -24.66 -2.20 -17.28
N TYR A 216 -25.08 -1.28 -18.15
CA TYR A 216 -25.50 -1.57 -19.52
C TYR A 216 -24.55 -1.00 -20.57
N GLU A 217 -23.79 0.04 -20.21
CA GLU A 217 -23.07 0.84 -21.21
C GLU A 217 -21.54 0.74 -21.10
N ASN A 218 -21.02 -0.20 -20.31
CA ASN A 218 -19.58 -0.46 -20.28
C ASN A 218 -19.14 -1.30 -21.51
N THR A 219 -19.91 -2.33 -21.88
CA THR A 219 -19.74 -3.05 -23.14
C THR A 219 -21.09 -3.36 -23.81
N ALA A 220 -21.13 -3.45 -25.15
CA ALA A 220 -22.40 -3.63 -25.86
C ALA A 220 -23.13 -4.95 -25.56
N GLN A 221 -22.43 -5.98 -25.10
CA GLN A 221 -23.04 -7.28 -24.80
C GLN A 221 -23.94 -7.23 -23.56
N GLN A 222 -23.68 -6.28 -22.65
CA GLN A 222 -24.38 -6.14 -21.37
C GLN A 222 -25.87 -5.86 -21.51
N ALA A 223 -26.30 -5.27 -22.62
CA ALA A 223 -27.72 -5.06 -22.92
C ALA A 223 -28.55 -6.37 -22.94
N TYR A 224 -27.90 -7.53 -23.05
CA TYR A 224 -28.55 -8.82 -23.19
C TYR A 224 -28.12 -9.86 -22.13
N THR A 225 -27.17 -9.51 -21.24
CA THR A 225 -26.61 -10.44 -20.25
C THR A 225 -26.93 -10.01 -18.81
N ASN A 226 -28.00 -9.23 -18.64
CA ASN A 226 -28.44 -8.74 -17.34
C ASN A 226 -29.83 -9.26 -16.97
N ASP A 227 -30.03 -9.68 -15.71
CA ASP A 227 -31.34 -10.11 -15.18
C ASP A 227 -32.05 -9.05 -14.33
N LEU A 228 -31.38 -7.92 -14.08
CA LEU A 228 -31.92 -6.78 -13.32
C LEU A 228 -31.94 -5.51 -14.17
N THR A 229 -32.83 -4.58 -13.82
CA THR A 229 -32.74 -3.16 -14.23
C THR A 229 -31.65 -2.42 -13.46
N MET A 230 -31.14 -1.29 -13.97
CA MET A 230 -30.09 -0.51 -13.29
C MET A 230 -30.45 -0.17 -11.83
N THR A 231 -31.68 0.29 -11.59
CA THR A 231 -32.12 0.63 -10.22
C THR A 231 -32.22 -0.59 -9.30
N GLU A 232 -32.46 -1.78 -9.85
CA GLU A 232 -32.45 -3.03 -9.11
C GLU A 232 -31.02 -3.49 -8.82
N MET A 233 -30.08 -3.34 -9.76
CA MET A 233 -28.66 -3.62 -9.54
C MET A 233 -28.11 -2.78 -8.38
N ILE A 234 -28.38 -1.47 -8.39
CA ILE A 234 -28.02 -0.54 -7.31
C ILE A 234 -28.66 -0.99 -5.99
N ARG A 235 -29.95 -1.37 -5.99
CA ARG A 235 -30.66 -1.83 -4.79
C ARG A 235 -30.07 -3.13 -4.23
N VAL A 236 -29.72 -4.07 -5.09
CA VAL A 236 -29.10 -5.35 -4.69
C VAL A 236 -27.73 -5.10 -4.09
N HIS A 237 -26.88 -4.35 -4.78
CA HIS A 237 -25.55 -4.02 -4.28
C HIS A 237 -25.62 -3.30 -2.93
N ARG A 238 -26.46 -2.26 -2.80
CA ARG A 238 -26.67 -1.56 -1.53
C ARG A 238 -27.06 -2.49 -0.39
N ARG A 239 -27.98 -3.44 -0.63
CA ARG A 239 -28.43 -4.39 0.41
C ARG A 239 -27.33 -5.37 0.80
N ILE A 240 -26.54 -5.85 -0.14
CA ILE A 240 -25.41 -6.75 0.12
C ILE A 240 -24.31 -6.02 0.92
N THR A 241 -23.94 -4.82 0.50
CA THR A 241 -22.92 -4.01 1.19
C THR A 241 -23.39 -3.63 2.60
N PHE A 242 -24.66 -3.25 2.76
CA PHE A 242 -25.25 -2.99 4.07
C PHE A 242 -25.18 -4.22 4.99
N GLU A 243 -25.60 -5.40 4.53
CA GLU A 243 -25.51 -6.65 5.30
C GLU A 243 -24.08 -6.96 5.75
N GLY A 244 -23.11 -6.84 4.83
CA GLY A 244 -21.70 -7.07 5.15
C GLY A 244 -21.16 -6.09 6.19
N LEU A 245 -21.49 -4.80 6.05
CA LEU A 245 -21.10 -3.76 7.01
C LEU A 245 -21.79 -3.91 8.35
N ASP A 246 -23.07 -4.28 8.40
CA ASP A 246 -23.83 -4.51 9.64
C ASP A 246 -23.21 -5.66 10.45
N ARG A 247 -22.84 -6.76 9.77
CA ARG A 247 -22.11 -7.87 10.40
C ARG A 247 -20.80 -7.43 11.04
N LEU A 248 -20.03 -6.58 10.36
CA LEU A 248 -18.77 -6.04 10.90
C LEU A 248 -19.05 -5.07 12.06
N ALA A 249 -20.01 -4.17 11.91
CA ALA A 249 -20.40 -3.20 12.95
C ALA A 249 -20.80 -3.90 14.25
N GLY A 250 -21.51 -5.02 14.18
CA GLY A 250 -21.87 -5.84 15.35
C GLY A 250 -20.72 -6.64 15.99
N ARG A 251 -19.51 -6.62 15.42
CA ARG A 251 -18.35 -7.42 15.88
C ARG A 251 -17.12 -6.61 16.27
N PHE A 252 -17.05 -5.36 15.84
CA PHE A 252 -15.88 -4.50 16.00
C PHE A 252 -16.29 -3.11 16.51
N ASP A 253 -15.52 -2.57 17.45
CA ASP A 253 -15.72 -1.23 18.01
C ASP A 253 -15.24 -0.11 17.07
N ARG A 254 -14.60 -0.48 15.95
CA ARG A 254 -14.17 0.44 14.90
C ARG A 254 -14.29 -0.25 13.54
N VAL A 255 -15.10 0.34 12.67
CA VAL A 255 -15.25 -0.10 11.28
C VAL A 255 -14.98 1.07 10.34
N VAL A 256 -14.21 0.83 9.29
CA VAL A 256 -13.97 1.81 8.22
C VAL A 256 -14.39 1.20 6.90
N ALA A 257 -15.32 1.83 6.20
CA ALA A 257 -15.75 1.44 4.87
C ALA A 257 -15.14 2.39 3.84
N ALA A 258 -14.39 1.85 2.89
CA ALA A 258 -13.78 2.60 1.81
C ALA A 258 -14.21 2.04 0.46
N THR A 259 -14.34 2.90 -0.54
CA THR A 259 -14.62 2.51 -1.92
C THR A 259 -13.76 3.31 -2.91
N CYS A 260 -13.68 2.85 -4.15
CA CYS A 260 -12.94 3.49 -5.25
C CYS A 260 -13.77 3.49 -6.54
N GLY A 261 -13.43 4.37 -7.48
CA GLY A 261 -14.10 4.43 -8.78
C GLY A 261 -13.76 3.23 -9.67
N SER A 262 -14.73 2.76 -10.46
CA SER A 262 -14.61 1.55 -11.27
C SER A 262 -15.19 1.74 -12.68
N ASN A 263 -14.86 0.84 -13.62
CA ASN A 263 -15.30 1.04 -15.00
C ASN A 263 -16.78 0.66 -15.22
N HIS A 264 -17.29 -0.35 -14.52
CA HIS A 264 -18.73 -0.68 -14.54
C HIS A 264 -19.55 0.24 -13.62
N GLY A 265 -18.97 0.72 -12.53
CA GLY A 265 -19.62 1.68 -11.63
C GLY A 265 -19.76 3.07 -12.24
N ARG A 266 -18.85 3.45 -13.15
CA ARG A 266 -18.83 4.74 -13.84
C ARG A 266 -20.18 5.15 -14.43
N VAL A 267 -20.64 6.37 -14.11
CA VAL A 267 -21.81 6.97 -14.76
C VAL A 267 -21.48 7.30 -16.22
N ARG A 268 -22.38 6.93 -17.13
CA ARG A 268 -22.17 7.01 -18.58
C ARG A 268 -23.39 7.53 -19.34
N ARG A 269 -23.12 8.00 -20.55
CA ARG A 269 -24.10 8.27 -21.61
C ARG A 269 -23.61 7.57 -22.87
N GLY A 270 -24.21 6.44 -23.21
CA GLY A 270 -23.57 5.51 -24.14
C GLY A 270 -22.27 4.99 -23.53
N ARG A 271 -21.23 4.80 -24.33
CA ARG A 271 -19.93 4.33 -23.81
C ARG A 271 -19.09 5.42 -23.14
N GLU A 272 -19.52 6.68 -23.24
CA GLU A 272 -18.76 7.82 -22.73
C GLU A 272 -19.01 8.01 -21.23
N ALA A 273 -17.93 8.10 -20.46
CA ALA A 273 -18.00 8.53 -19.07
C ALA A 273 -18.49 9.97 -18.98
N VAL A 274 -19.38 10.25 -18.03
CA VAL A 274 -19.93 11.59 -17.77
C VAL A 274 -19.54 12.01 -16.35
N GLY A 275 -19.45 13.31 -16.10
CA GLY A 275 -19.17 13.84 -14.77
C GLY A 275 -17.71 13.69 -14.33
N PRO A 276 -17.40 14.08 -13.07
CA PRO A 276 -16.07 13.93 -12.48
C PRO A 276 -15.74 12.44 -12.22
N PRO A 277 -14.47 11.99 -12.14
CA PRO A 277 -14.07 10.60 -11.89
C PRO A 277 -14.73 9.89 -10.70
N SER A 278 -15.15 10.63 -9.67
CA SER A 278 -15.90 10.07 -8.54
C SER A 278 -17.38 9.76 -8.82
N ASP A 279 -17.91 10.16 -9.98
CA ASP A 279 -19.29 9.92 -10.41
C ASP A 279 -19.48 8.44 -10.81
N ASP A 280 -19.80 7.63 -9.79
CA ASP A 280 -19.79 6.18 -9.83
C ASP A 280 -20.91 5.61 -8.94
N TRP A 281 -21.63 4.60 -9.43
CA TRP A 281 -22.75 3.98 -8.71
C TRP A 281 -22.36 3.28 -7.40
N GLY A 282 -21.13 2.77 -7.30
CA GLY A 282 -20.61 2.16 -6.06
C GLY A 282 -20.30 3.22 -5.00
N ILE A 283 -19.70 4.34 -5.43
CA ILE A 283 -19.46 5.50 -4.57
C ILE A 283 -20.78 6.10 -4.06
N GLU A 284 -21.78 6.21 -4.93
CA GLU A 284 -23.13 6.66 -4.56
C GLU A 284 -23.79 5.70 -3.56
N VAL A 285 -23.70 4.39 -3.76
CA VAL A 285 -24.22 3.41 -2.81
C VAL A 285 -23.54 3.54 -1.44
N MET A 286 -22.23 3.75 -1.40
CA MET A 286 -21.52 3.98 -0.14
C MET A 286 -22.04 5.21 0.60
N SER A 287 -22.34 6.29 -0.14
CA SER A 287 -22.92 7.52 0.41
C SER A 287 -24.32 7.29 0.99
N GLN A 288 -25.17 6.53 0.30
CA GLN A 288 -26.51 6.16 0.79
C GLN A 288 -26.46 5.33 2.09
N ILE A 289 -25.48 4.45 2.23
CA ILE A 289 -25.29 3.66 3.47
C ILE A 289 -24.79 4.58 4.59
N ALA A 290 -23.85 5.49 4.29
CA ALA A 290 -23.36 6.47 5.24
C ALA A 290 -24.50 7.33 5.81
N ASP A 291 -25.39 7.82 4.95
CA ASP A 291 -26.58 8.57 5.37
C ASP A 291 -27.48 7.74 6.29
N ALA A 292 -27.75 6.48 5.95
CA ALA A 292 -28.56 5.60 6.78
C ALA A 292 -27.92 5.35 8.17
N TYR A 293 -26.60 5.22 8.23
CA TYR A 293 -25.85 4.99 9.46
C TYR A 293 -25.83 6.26 10.33
N ALA A 294 -25.71 7.45 9.73
CA ALA A 294 -25.75 8.73 10.43
C ALA A 294 -27.07 8.97 11.18
N HIS A 295 -28.18 8.40 10.70
CA HIS A 295 -29.48 8.47 11.37
C HIS A 295 -29.64 7.47 12.53
N ASN A 296 -28.69 6.54 12.72
CA ASN A 296 -28.73 5.49 13.72
C ASN A 296 -27.39 5.41 14.51
N PRO A 297 -26.96 6.51 15.16
CA PRO A 297 -25.63 6.61 15.77
C PRO A 297 -25.40 5.63 16.93
N ASP A 298 -26.45 5.22 17.65
CA ASP A 298 -26.34 4.24 18.74
C ASP A 298 -25.87 2.86 18.24
N SER A 299 -26.19 2.51 16.99
CA SER A 299 -25.80 1.24 16.38
C SER A 299 -24.58 1.36 15.46
N TYR A 300 -24.33 2.54 14.88
CA TYR A 300 -23.35 2.69 13.81
C TYR A 300 -22.40 3.90 13.96
N GLY A 301 -22.43 4.62 15.08
CA GLY A 301 -21.59 5.80 15.30
C GLY A 301 -20.08 5.54 15.26
N HIS A 302 -19.67 4.27 15.37
CA HIS A 302 -18.28 3.79 15.26
C HIS A 302 -17.87 3.36 13.84
N VAL A 303 -18.77 3.50 12.86
CA VAL A 303 -18.50 3.21 11.45
C VAL A 303 -18.19 4.52 10.73
N SER A 304 -17.08 4.53 9.99
CA SER A 304 -16.65 5.68 9.19
C SER A 304 -16.57 5.31 7.71
N PHE A 305 -16.86 6.28 6.85
CA PHE A 305 -16.94 6.09 5.40
C PHE A 305 -15.89 6.94 4.70
N VAL A 306 -15.25 6.36 3.68
CA VAL A 306 -14.13 6.96 2.94
C VAL A 306 -14.38 6.78 1.45
N VAL A 307 -14.49 7.90 0.75
CA VAL A 307 -14.68 7.95 -0.71
C VAL A 307 -13.57 8.78 -1.35
N PRO A 308 -13.28 8.58 -2.65
CA PRO A 308 -12.32 9.42 -3.36
C PRO A 308 -12.73 10.90 -3.37
N GLU A 309 -11.74 11.79 -3.43
CA GLU A 309 -11.99 13.19 -3.78
C GLU A 309 -12.65 13.25 -5.17
N ARG A 310 -13.46 14.31 -5.41
CA ARG A 310 -14.26 14.46 -6.62
C ARG A 310 -13.50 14.16 -7.91
N TRP A 311 -12.25 14.61 -8.03
CA TRP A 311 -11.44 14.47 -9.24
C TRP A 311 -10.48 13.29 -9.22
N ARG A 312 -10.68 12.34 -8.30
CA ARG A 312 -9.86 11.15 -8.12
C ARG A 312 -10.72 9.89 -8.09
N GLU A 313 -10.10 8.76 -8.35
CA GLU A 313 -10.76 7.44 -8.31
C GLU A 313 -10.20 6.53 -7.21
N THR A 314 -9.11 6.94 -6.56
CA THR A 314 -8.36 6.11 -5.61
C THR A 314 -8.34 6.75 -4.24
N VAL A 315 -8.24 5.92 -3.20
CA VAL A 315 -8.11 6.37 -1.80
C VAL A 315 -6.94 5.66 -1.14
N SER A 316 -6.39 6.26 -0.08
CA SER A 316 -5.44 5.57 0.79
C SER A 316 -5.78 5.75 2.27
N LEU A 317 -5.67 4.67 3.02
CA LEU A 317 -6.05 4.61 4.43
C LEU A 317 -4.85 4.19 5.28
N ASN A 318 -4.79 4.71 6.50
CA ASN A 318 -3.91 4.16 7.53
C ASN A 318 -4.62 2.98 8.21
N VAL A 319 -4.20 1.76 7.88
CA VAL A 319 -4.72 0.51 8.42
C VAL A 319 -3.70 -0.03 9.41
N ALA A 320 -3.97 0.13 10.71
CA ALA A 320 -3.10 -0.33 11.81
C ALA A 320 -1.62 0.09 11.64
N GLY A 321 -1.37 1.35 11.25
CA GLY A 321 -0.03 1.92 11.02
C GLY A 321 0.52 1.72 9.61
N THR A 322 -0.15 0.95 8.75
CA THR A 322 0.26 0.69 7.37
C THR A 322 -0.60 1.49 6.40
N THR A 323 0.03 2.27 5.50
CA THR A 323 -0.71 2.93 4.42
C THR A 323 -1.14 1.89 3.39
N VAL A 324 -2.45 1.73 3.22
CA VAL A 324 -3.09 0.82 2.26
C VAL A 324 -3.82 1.65 1.22
N GLY A 325 -3.47 1.48 -0.05
CA GLY A 325 -4.13 2.11 -1.19
C GLY A 325 -5.22 1.21 -1.77
N LEU A 326 -6.30 1.82 -2.26
CA LEU A 326 -7.41 1.15 -2.92
C LEU A 326 -7.65 1.78 -4.29
N ALA A 327 -7.68 0.94 -5.31
CA ALA A 327 -8.00 1.30 -6.69
C ALA A 327 -8.73 0.14 -7.35
N HIS A 328 -9.41 0.37 -8.48
CA HIS A 328 -10.13 -0.71 -9.15
C HIS A 328 -9.23 -1.55 -10.07
N GLY A 329 -8.40 -0.93 -10.91
CA GLY A 329 -7.49 -1.62 -11.83
C GLY A 329 -7.79 -1.42 -13.32
N HIS A 330 -8.95 -0.85 -13.66
CA HIS A 330 -9.28 -0.46 -15.04
C HIS A 330 -8.35 0.62 -15.61
N GLN A 331 -7.57 1.28 -14.73
CA GLN A 331 -6.61 2.32 -15.10
C GLN A 331 -5.40 1.78 -15.89
N TYR A 332 -5.27 0.46 -16.03
CA TYR A 332 -4.20 -0.18 -16.82
C TYR A 332 -4.74 -1.37 -17.62
N ALA A 333 -4.10 -1.65 -18.76
CA ALA A 333 -4.67 -2.55 -19.78
C ALA A 333 -4.60 -4.05 -19.47
N ARG A 334 -3.73 -4.48 -18.53
CA ARG A 334 -3.50 -5.90 -18.19
C ARG A 334 -2.89 -6.03 -16.79
N PRO A 335 -3.09 -7.15 -16.08
CA PRO A 335 -2.69 -7.25 -14.67
C PRO A 335 -1.18 -7.07 -14.44
N GLU A 336 -0.33 -7.40 -15.42
CA GLU A 336 1.13 -7.19 -15.35
C GLU A 336 1.52 -5.71 -15.24
N LYS A 337 0.64 -4.81 -15.69
CA LYS A 337 0.89 -3.36 -15.73
C LYS A 337 0.54 -2.63 -14.44
N ALA A 338 0.00 -3.33 -13.44
CA ALA A 338 -0.27 -2.74 -12.12
C ALA A 338 0.98 -2.08 -11.51
N SER A 339 2.15 -2.72 -11.62
CA SER A 339 3.39 -2.16 -11.06
C SER A 339 3.87 -0.89 -11.78
N ASP A 340 3.75 -0.83 -13.10
CA ASP A 340 4.13 0.34 -13.91
C ASP A 340 3.18 1.50 -13.65
N TRP A 341 1.89 1.21 -13.58
CA TRP A 341 0.87 2.18 -13.22
C TRP A 341 1.11 2.75 -11.81
N TRP A 342 1.31 1.88 -10.81
CA TRP A 342 1.51 2.33 -9.44
C TRP A 342 2.81 3.13 -9.24
N ARG A 343 3.89 2.80 -9.97
CA ARG A 343 5.10 3.65 -10.02
C ARG A 343 4.77 5.05 -10.55
N SER A 344 3.96 5.14 -11.60
CA SER A 344 3.53 6.42 -12.18
C SER A 344 2.66 7.22 -11.21
N GLN A 345 1.73 6.57 -10.51
CA GLN A 345 0.92 7.18 -9.45
C GLN A 345 1.78 7.70 -8.29
N SER A 346 2.81 6.93 -7.92
CA SER A 346 3.77 7.31 -6.88
C SER A 346 4.61 8.52 -7.30
N PHE A 347 5.13 8.51 -8.52
CA PHE A 347 5.89 9.64 -9.07
C PHE A 347 5.01 10.90 -9.22
N GLY A 348 3.76 10.73 -9.63
CA GLY A 348 2.76 11.78 -9.70
C GLY A 348 2.17 12.23 -8.36
N ARG A 349 2.64 11.67 -7.23
CA ARG A 349 2.19 11.99 -5.87
C ARG A 349 0.66 11.91 -5.69
N GLN A 350 0.06 10.91 -6.31
CA GLN A 350 -1.37 10.63 -6.23
C GLN A 350 -1.72 9.98 -4.88
N ALA A 351 -3.01 9.84 -4.56
CA ALA A 351 -3.51 9.38 -3.25
C ALA A 351 -2.82 8.10 -2.74
N ILE A 352 -2.49 7.17 -3.65
CA ILE A 352 -1.88 5.87 -3.35
C ILE A 352 -0.34 5.87 -3.44
N ALA A 353 0.31 7.03 -3.56
CA ALA A 353 1.75 7.13 -3.79
C ALA A 353 2.59 6.48 -2.70
N ASP A 354 2.19 6.66 -1.44
CA ASP A 354 2.92 6.17 -0.26
C ASP A 354 2.37 4.86 0.30
N ALA A 355 1.45 4.22 -0.41
CA ALA A 355 0.92 2.93 0.01
C ALA A 355 2.03 1.87 0.09
N ALA A 356 2.04 1.14 1.21
CA ALA A 356 2.85 -0.05 1.39
C ALA A 356 2.13 -1.28 0.82
N ILE A 357 0.79 -1.28 0.87
CA ILE A 357 -0.07 -2.31 0.27
C ILE A 357 -1.02 -1.62 -0.71
N LEU A 358 -1.09 -2.09 -1.94
CA LEU A 358 -2.06 -1.67 -2.95
C LEU A 358 -3.08 -2.80 -3.16
N ILE A 359 -4.37 -2.48 -3.01
CA ILE A 359 -5.49 -3.36 -3.30
C ILE A 359 -6.12 -2.95 -4.64
N THR A 360 -6.43 -3.97 -5.48
CA THR A 360 -7.09 -3.82 -6.78
C THR A 360 -8.13 -4.91 -7.04
N GLY A 361 -9.04 -4.73 -8.00
CA GLY A 361 -9.98 -5.73 -8.54
C GLY A 361 -9.83 -5.88 -10.06
N HIS A 362 -10.94 -5.81 -10.80
CA HIS A 362 -11.05 -5.67 -12.26
C HIS A 362 -10.67 -6.88 -13.12
N PHE A 363 -9.66 -7.66 -12.75
CA PHE A 363 -9.18 -8.78 -13.58
C PHE A 363 -9.72 -10.15 -13.11
N HIS A 364 -10.64 -10.18 -12.15
CA HIS A 364 -11.40 -11.35 -11.69
C HIS A 364 -10.59 -12.54 -11.16
N HIS A 365 -9.27 -12.45 -11.05
CA HIS A 365 -8.42 -13.50 -10.47
C HIS A 365 -7.55 -12.93 -9.36
N PHE A 366 -7.21 -13.80 -8.41
CA PHE A 366 -6.31 -13.44 -7.33
C PHE A 366 -4.87 -13.29 -7.86
N ARG A 367 -4.21 -12.21 -7.46
CA ARG A 367 -2.77 -12.01 -7.65
C ARG A 367 -2.19 -11.36 -6.41
N ALA A 368 -1.04 -11.83 -5.95
CA ALA A 368 -0.24 -11.13 -4.95
C ALA A 368 1.19 -11.02 -5.46
N THR A 369 1.77 -9.83 -5.41
CA THR A 369 3.13 -9.61 -5.90
C THR A 369 3.84 -8.60 -5.01
N GLN A 370 5.02 -8.98 -4.52
CA GLN A 370 5.90 -8.05 -3.83
C GLN A 370 6.68 -7.22 -4.87
N LEU A 371 6.71 -5.91 -4.68
CA LEU A 371 7.23 -4.91 -5.59
C LEU A 371 8.17 -3.94 -4.88
N GLY A 372 9.19 -3.46 -5.59
CA GLY A 372 10.10 -2.42 -5.08
C GLY A 372 10.67 -2.74 -3.69
N ALA A 373 10.73 -1.73 -2.83
CA ALA A 373 11.20 -1.83 -1.44
C ALA A 373 10.18 -2.50 -0.50
N GLY A 374 9.76 -3.72 -0.82
CA GLY A 374 8.86 -4.51 0.01
C GLY A 374 7.39 -4.11 -0.03
N ARG A 375 6.99 -3.27 -1.00
CA ARG A 375 5.57 -2.97 -1.24
C ARG A 375 4.84 -4.21 -1.70
N LEU A 376 3.56 -4.33 -1.37
CA LEU A 376 2.71 -5.45 -1.77
C LEU A 376 1.59 -4.96 -2.68
N HIS A 377 1.41 -5.60 -3.83
CA HIS A 377 0.20 -5.47 -4.64
C HIS A 377 -0.65 -6.73 -4.44
N ILE A 378 -1.93 -6.53 -4.11
CA ILE A 378 -2.93 -7.59 -4.02
C ILE A 378 -4.09 -7.24 -4.96
N GLN A 379 -4.39 -8.15 -5.87
CA GLN A 379 -5.57 -8.11 -6.71
C GLN A 379 -6.59 -9.13 -6.18
N ALA A 380 -7.77 -8.65 -5.84
CA ALA A 380 -8.88 -9.47 -5.41
C ALA A 380 -9.44 -10.27 -6.59
N PRO A 381 -9.85 -11.53 -6.37
CA PRO A 381 -10.70 -12.22 -7.33
C PRO A 381 -12.10 -11.61 -7.31
N THR A 382 -12.90 -12.01 -8.28
CA THR A 382 -14.28 -11.57 -8.38
C THR A 382 -15.23 -12.27 -7.41
N LEU A 383 -16.32 -11.60 -7.03
CA LEU A 383 -17.50 -12.22 -6.41
C LEU A 383 -18.54 -12.67 -7.45
N ASP A 384 -18.52 -12.12 -8.66
CA ASP A 384 -19.44 -12.44 -9.75
C ASP A 384 -19.18 -13.83 -10.39
N ASN A 385 -19.88 -14.12 -11.48
CA ASN A 385 -19.80 -15.37 -12.24
C ASN A 385 -18.51 -15.56 -13.06
N GLY A 386 -17.56 -14.64 -12.98
CA GLY A 386 -16.46 -14.50 -13.93
C GLY A 386 -16.95 -13.94 -15.27
N SER A 387 -16.06 -13.93 -16.27
CA SER A 387 -16.38 -13.48 -17.63
C SER A 387 -16.39 -14.66 -18.59
N ASP A 388 -17.57 -15.08 -19.05
CA ASP A 388 -17.71 -16.12 -20.06
C ASP A 388 -17.11 -15.71 -21.40
N TRP A 389 -17.18 -14.43 -21.74
CA TRP A 389 -16.48 -13.89 -22.91
C TRP A 389 -14.96 -14.05 -22.78
N TYR A 390 -14.39 -13.75 -21.59
CA TYR A 390 -12.96 -13.96 -21.36
C TYR A 390 -12.61 -15.44 -21.45
N THR A 391 -13.40 -16.32 -20.82
CA THR A 391 -13.22 -17.77 -20.92
C THR A 391 -13.26 -18.27 -22.37
N ALA A 392 -14.21 -17.80 -23.18
CA ALA A 392 -14.28 -18.17 -24.60
C ALA A 392 -13.05 -17.70 -25.39
N ARG A 393 -12.47 -16.56 -25.01
CA ARG A 393 -11.31 -15.96 -25.69
C ARG A 393 -9.97 -16.56 -25.26
N SER A 394 -9.78 -16.82 -23.96
CA SER A 394 -8.48 -17.22 -23.38
C SER A 394 -8.44 -18.69 -22.96
N GLY A 395 -9.60 -19.32 -22.76
CA GLY A 395 -9.73 -20.64 -22.11
C GLY A 395 -9.59 -20.59 -20.59
N GLU A 396 -9.32 -19.42 -20.00
CA GLU A 396 -9.09 -19.30 -18.56
C GLU A 396 -10.39 -19.06 -17.78
N VAL A 397 -10.41 -19.61 -16.57
CA VAL A 397 -11.48 -19.49 -15.59
C VAL A 397 -10.85 -19.22 -14.23
N SER A 398 -11.32 -18.20 -13.53
CA SER A 398 -10.94 -17.92 -12.15
C SER A 398 -11.96 -18.47 -11.16
N SER A 399 -11.49 -18.79 -9.96
CA SER A 399 -12.37 -19.06 -8.82
C SER A 399 -12.84 -17.75 -8.19
N THR A 400 -14.12 -17.71 -7.80
CA THR A 400 -14.71 -16.59 -7.08
C THR A 400 -14.29 -16.61 -5.60
N GLY A 401 -14.24 -15.46 -4.94
CA GLY A 401 -13.94 -15.43 -3.51
C GLY A 401 -13.99 -14.05 -2.88
N LEU A 402 -14.21 -14.02 -1.57
CA LEU A 402 -14.06 -12.83 -0.77
C LEU A 402 -12.64 -12.81 -0.18
N LEU A 403 -11.83 -11.85 -0.61
CA LEU A 403 -10.45 -11.72 -0.16
C LEU A 403 -10.41 -11.07 1.22
N VAL A 404 -9.68 -11.68 2.15
CA VAL A 404 -9.43 -11.12 3.49
C VAL A 404 -7.98 -11.23 3.87
N PHE A 405 -7.49 -10.29 4.68
CA PHE A 405 -6.19 -10.38 5.34
C PHE A 405 -6.15 -9.54 6.61
N SER A 406 -5.13 -9.73 7.42
CA SER A 406 -4.88 -8.93 8.61
C SER A 406 -3.70 -7.99 8.40
N VAL A 407 -3.76 -6.82 9.02
CA VAL A 407 -2.64 -5.87 9.13
C VAL A 407 -2.43 -5.58 10.60
N GLY A 408 -1.18 -5.62 11.06
CA GLY A 408 -0.82 -5.32 12.44
C GLY A 408 0.61 -4.82 12.57
N PRO A 409 1.16 -4.80 13.79
CA PRO A 409 2.47 -4.19 14.06
C PRO A 409 3.64 -4.85 13.34
N ASP A 410 3.50 -6.12 12.95
CA ASP A 410 4.55 -6.88 12.26
C ASP A 410 4.36 -6.91 10.73
N GLY A 411 3.38 -6.15 10.20
CA GLY A 411 3.01 -6.16 8.78
C GLY A 411 1.69 -6.89 8.52
N TRP A 412 1.57 -7.52 7.35
CA TRP A 412 0.37 -8.22 6.92
C TRP A 412 0.48 -9.73 7.10
N ASP A 413 -0.63 -10.39 7.46
CA ASP A 413 -0.75 -11.84 7.57
C ASP A 413 -2.20 -12.32 7.35
N HIS A 414 -2.47 -13.61 7.52
CA HIS A 414 -3.80 -14.24 7.35
C HIS A 414 -4.51 -13.94 6.02
N LEU A 415 -3.74 -13.78 4.95
CA LEU A 415 -4.28 -13.63 3.59
C LEU A 415 -5.04 -14.89 3.18
N ARG A 416 -6.34 -14.76 2.91
CA ARG A 416 -7.22 -15.88 2.58
C ARG A 416 -8.26 -15.48 1.53
N LEU A 417 -8.58 -16.42 0.66
CA LEU A 417 -9.78 -16.37 -0.17
C LEU A 417 -10.87 -17.19 0.53
N LEU A 418 -11.92 -16.50 0.95
CA LEU A 418 -13.11 -17.11 1.53
C LEU A 418 -14.08 -17.52 0.45
#